data_AF-A0A959DT81-F1
#
_entry.id   AF-A0A959DT81-F1
#
_cell.length_a   1.000
_cell.length_b   1.000
_cell.length_c   1.000
_cell.angle_alpha   90.00
_cell.angle_beta   90.00
_cell.angle_gamma   90.00
#
_symmetry.space_group_name_H-M   'P 1'
#
loop_
_entity.id
_entity.type
_entity.pdbx_description
1 polymer ?
#
loop_
_entity_poly.entity_id
_entity_poly.type
_entity_poly.pdbx_seq_one_letter_code
_entity_poly.pdbx_strand_id
1 'polypeptide(L)' 'MQIKEFDPIKKWRNKRKENNICWKVNIKTNIERGYDLDIKNPTKSTEEKEYSSAELLIEMLNTSFEKSHKLLNHLKQAVK' A
#
# COMPACT_ATOMS: atom_id res chain seq x y z
N MET A 1 -10.30 -14.60 5.29
CA MET A 1 -10.48 -13.19 5.72
C MET A 1 -10.50 -13.18 7.24
N GLN A 2 -9.54 -12.54 7.91
CA GLN A 2 -9.47 -12.59 9.38
C GLN A 2 -10.28 -11.42 9.97
N ILE A 3 -11.32 -11.72 10.74
CA ILE A 3 -12.22 -10.71 11.33
C ILE A 3 -11.47 -9.70 12.23
N LYS A 4 -10.34 -10.13 12.81
CA LYS A 4 -9.48 -9.30 13.69
C LYS A 4 -8.92 -8.05 13.01
N GLU A 5 -8.73 -8.09 11.70
CA GLU A 5 -8.20 -6.95 10.93
C GLU A 5 -9.16 -5.74 10.93
N PHE A 6 -10.45 -5.97 11.19
CA PHE A 6 -11.47 -4.90 11.25
C PHE A 6 -11.61 -4.26 12.64
N ASP A 7 -10.95 -4.79 13.67
CA ASP A 7 -11.07 -4.27 15.03
C ASP A 7 -10.59 -2.81 15.18
N PRO A 8 -9.53 -2.34 14.49
CA PRO A 8 -9.18 -0.92 14.44
C PRO A 8 -10.31 -0.04 13.91
N ILE A 9 -11.04 -0.49 12.87
CA ILE A 9 -12.15 0.24 12.25
C ILE A 9 -13.35 0.28 13.20
N LYS A 10 -13.67 -0.82 13.89
CA LYS A 10 -14.72 -0.87 14.91
C LYS A 10 -14.45 0.12 16.05
N LYS A 11 -13.21 0.15 16.55
CA LYS A 11 -12.78 1.10 17.59
C LYS A 11 -12.86 2.55 17.09
N TRP A 12 -12.42 2.81 15.87
CA TRP A 12 -12.50 4.14 15.26
C TRP A 12 -13.94 4.63 15.10
N ARG A 13 -14.89 3.75 14.76
CA ARG A 13 -16.29 4.13 14.58
C ARG A 13 -16.91 4.74 15.84
N ASN A 14 -16.48 4.29 17.02
CA ASN A 14 -16.90 4.82 18.31
C ASN A 14 -16.23 6.16 18.66
N LYS A 15 -15.07 6.48 18.06
CA LYS A 15 -14.28 7.68 18.33
C LYS A 15 -13.60 8.16 17.05
N ARG A 16 -14.38 8.77 16.17
CA ARG A 16 -13.99 9.18 14.80
C ARG A 16 -12.93 10.28 14.80
N LYS A 17 -11.69 9.91 15.07
CA LYS A 17 -10.52 10.79 15.03
C LYS A 17 -9.77 10.60 13.72
N GLU A 18 -9.32 11.71 13.15
CA GLU A 18 -8.46 11.67 11.96
C GLU A 18 -7.14 10.95 12.27
N ASN A 19 -6.68 10.15 11.31
CA ASN A 19 -5.44 9.37 11.36
C ASN A 19 -4.99 9.01 9.94
N ASN A 20 -3.89 8.26 9.81
CA ASN A 20 -3.27 7.91 8.52
C ASN A 20 -4.18 7.10 7.57
N ILE A 21 -5.29 6.55 8.04
CA ILE A 21 -6.21 5.70 7.27
C ILE A 21 -7.63 6.32 7.21
N CYS A 22 -7.98 7.20 8.15
CA CYS A 22 -9.28 7.85 8.20
C CYS A 22 -9.12 9.37 8.27
N TRP A 23 -9.61 10.09 7.26
CA TRP A 23 -9.56 11.54 7.20
C TRP A 23 -10.96 12.11 6.91
N LYS A 24 -11.12 13.40 7.21
CA LYS A 24 -12.35 14.12 6.91
C LYS A 24 -12.21 14.85 5.58
N VAL A 25 -13.28 14.81 4.78
CA VAL A 25 -13.39 15.58 3.53
C VAL A 25 -14.44 16.69 3.74
N ASN A 26 -14.17 17.87 3.20
CA ASN A 26 -15.12 18.98 3.22
C ASN A 26 -16.28 18.72 2.25
N ILE A 27 -17.52 19.00 2.67
CA ILE A 27 -18.70 18.83 1.82
C ILE A 27 -18.66 19.70 0.56
N LYS A 28 -18.02 20.88 0.60
CA LYS A 28 -17.86 21.74 -0.59
C LYS A 28 -17.07 21.03 -1.68
N THR A 29 -16.00 20.34 -1.31
CA THR A 29 -15.16 19.54 -2.24
C THR A 29 -15.99 18.44 -2.91
N ASN A 30 -16.88 17.79 -2.18
CA ASN A 30 -17.76 16.77 -2.77
C ASN A 30 -18.75 17.38 -3.78
N ILE A 31 -19.30 18.57 -3.49
CA ILE A 31 -20.24 19.26 -4.40
C ILE A 31 -19.52 19.69 -5.69
N GLU A 32 -18.33 20.29 -5.57
CA GLU A 32 -17.52 20.74 -6.71
C GLU A 32 -17.10 19.57 -7.62
N ARG A 33 -16.86 18.40 -7.05
CA ARG A 33 -16.54 17.16 -7.79
C ARG A 33 -17.78 16.44 -8.35
N GLY A 34 -18.99 16.99 -8.19
CA GLY A 34 -20.22 16.32 -8.65
C GLY A 34 -20.54 15.04 -7.86
N TYR A 35 -20.25 15.02 -6.56
CA TYR A 35 -20.43 13.89 -5.65
C TYR A 35 -19.56 12.67 -5.95
N ASP A 36 -18.45 12.85 -6.66
CA ASP A 36 -17.41 11.83 -6.76
C ASP A 36 -16.70 11.63 -5.41
N LEU A 37 -16.88 10.43 -4.84
CA LEU A 37 -16.34 10.03 -3.54
C LEU A 37 -15.00 9.27 -3.66
N ASP A 38 -14.46 9.05 -4.86
CA ASP A 38 -13.11 8.49 -5.04
C ASP A 38 -12.04 9.55 -4.71
N ILE A 39 -11.95 9.86 -3.41
CA ILE A 39 -11.00 10.84 -2.88
C ILE A 39 -9.80 10.08 -2.36
N LYS A 40 -8.63 10.36 -2.92
CA LYS A 40 -7.37 9.75 -2.48
C LYS A 40 -7.02 10.23 -1.08
N ASN A 41 -6.41 9.34 -0.30
CA ASN A 41 -5.98 9.62 1.07
C ASN A 41 -4.81 10.62 1.05
N PRO A 42 -4.96 11.84 1.63
CA PRO A 42 -3.89 12.84 1.61
C PRO A 42 -2.68 12.48 2.47
N THR A 43 -2.84 11.59 3.46
CA THR A 43 -1.74 11.15 4.35
C THR A 43 -0.99 9.94 3.81
N LYS A 44 -1.62 9.20 2.89
CA LYS A 44 -0.96 8.12 2.18
C LYS A 44 -0.45 8.72 0.88
N SER A 45 0.78 9.22 0.92
CA SER A 45 1.58 9.36 -0.30
C SER A 45 1.70 7.95 -0.85
N THR A 46 0.76 7.57 -1.71
CA THR A 46 0.99 6.46 -2.63
C THR A 46 2.18 6.95 -3.43
N GLU A 47 3.38 6.52 -3.06
CA GLU A 47 4.38 6.25 -4.07
C GLU A 47 3.75 5.20 -5.00
N GLU A 48 2.82 5.63 -5.86
CA GLU A 48 2.75 5.08 -7.20
C GLU A 48 4.12 5.43 -7.77
N LYS A 49 5.12 4.61 -7.44
CA LYS A 49 6.32 4.51 -8.26
C LYS A 49 5.80 3.95 -9.57
N GLU A 50 5.31 4.84 -10.42
CA GLU A 50 5.29 4.60 -11.85
C GLU A 50 6.75 4.36 -12.24
N TYR A 51 7.14 3.09 -12.28
CA TYR A 51 8.39 2.68 -12.88
C TYR A 51 8.21 2.85 -14.39
N SER A 52 8.32 4.10 -14.86
CA SER A 52 7.96 4.50 -16.21
C SER A 52 8.94 4.03 -17.28
N SER A 53 10.11 3.49 -16.89
CA SER A 53 11.06 2.87 -17.81
C SER A 53 11.08 1.35 -17.67
N ALA A 54 10.95 0.66 -18.81
CA ALA A 54 11.09 -0.79 -18.91
C ALA A 54 12.45 -1.28 -18.33
N GLU A 55 13.49 -0.47 -18.48
CA GLU A 55 14.84 -0.73 -17.94
C GLU A 55 14.86 -0.81 -16.42
N LEU A 56 14.15 0.08 -15.72
CA LEU A 56 14.07 0.10 -14.26
C LEU A 56 13.27 -1.10 -13.73
N LEU A 57 12.21 -1.51 -14.44
CA LEU A 57 11.48 -2.73 -14.14
C LEU A 57 12.35 -3.99 -14.31
N ILE A 58 13.14 -4.04 -15.39
CA ILE A 58 14.07 -5.15 -15.65
C ILE A 58 15.16 -5.21 -14.57
N GLU A 59 15.73 -4.07 -14.15
CA GLU A 59 16.75 -4.01 -13.10
C GLU A 59 16.20 -4.50 -11.74
N MET A 60 14.99 -4.08 -11.38
CA MET A 60 14.33 -4.54 -10.16
C MET A 60 14.03 -6.04 -10.21
N LEU A 61 13.60 -6.55 -11.37
CA LEU A 61 13.32 -7.97 -11.57
C LEU A 61 14.60 -8.81 -11.44
N ASN A 62 15.70 -8.36 -12.05
CA ASN A 62 17.01 -9.00 -11.92
C ASN A 62 17.48 -9.03 -10.47
N THR A 63 17.32 -7.92 -9.75
CA THR A 63 17.66 -7.85 -8.32
C THR A 63 16.84 -8.83 -7.47
N SER A 64 15.56 -9.02 -7.83
CA SER A 64 14.70 -10.03 -7.18
C SER A 64 15.20 -11.45 -7.43
N PHE A 65 15.54 -11.78 -8.67
CA PHE A 65 16.06 -13.11 -9.04
C PHE A 65 17.40 -13.43 -8.37
N GLU A 66 18.29 -12.44 -8.25
CA GLU A 66 19.56 -12.59 -7.51
C GLU A 66 19.34 -12.94 -6.04
N LYS A 67 18.36 -12.29 -5.39
CA LYS A 67 17.98 -12.63 -4.01
C LYS A 67 17.45 -14.06 -3.92
N SER A 68 16.60 -14.48 -4.85
CA SER A 68 16.09 -15.85 -4.92
C SER A 68 17.22 -16.87 -5.11
N HIS A 69 18.19 -16.58 -5.99
CA HIS A 69 19.35 -17.44 -6.22
C HIS A 69 20.23 -17.55 -4.97
N LYS A 70 20.46 -16.45 -4.25
CA LYS A 70 21.17 -16.46 -2.97
C LYS A 70 20.45 -17.31 -1.93
N LEU A 71 19.13 -17.18 -1.80
CA LEU A 71 18.34 -18.02 -0.90
C LEU A 71 18.41 -19.50 -1.28
N LEU A 72 18.30 -19.83 -2.57
CA LEU A 72 18.42 -21.20 -3.05
C LEU A 72 19.80 -21.79 -2.77
N ASN A 73 20.87 -21.01 -2.94
CA ASN A 73 22.22 -21.46 -2.62
C ASN A 73 22.39 -21.69 -1.11
N HIS A 74 21.81 -20.83 -0.28
CA HIS A 74 21.81 -21.01 1.16
C HIS A 74 21.06 -22.29 1.57
N LEU A 75 19.90 -22.56 0.97
CA LEU A 75 19.16 -23.81 1.18
C LEU A 75 19.97 -25.03 0.72
N LYS A 76 20.63 -24.97 -0.44
CA LYS A 76 21.49 -26.05 -0.93
C LYS A 76 22.67 -26.34 -0.01
N GLN A 77 23.23 -25.31 0.64
CA GLN A 77 24.29 -25.48 1.64
C GLN A 77 23.77 -26.09 2.94
N ALA A 78 22.55 -25.72 3.36
CA ALA A 78 21.94 -26.25 4.59
C ALA A 78 21.42 -27.69 4.47
N VAL A 79 21.18 -28.18 3.24
CA VAL A 79 20.73 -29.56 2.95
C VAL A 79 21.93 -30.50 2.67
N LYS A 80 23.16 -29.97 2.65
CA LYS A 80 24.39 -30.73 2.44
C LYS A 80 25.04 -31.09 3.77
#